data_AF-A0AA85B577-F1
#
_entry.id   AF-A0AA85B577-F1
#
_cell.length_a   1.000
_cell.length_b   1.000
_cell.length_c   1.000
_cell.angle_alpha   90.00
_cell.angle_beta   90.00
_cell.angle_gamma   90.00
#
_symmetry.space_group_name_H-M   'P 1'
#
loop_
_entity.id
_entity.type
_entity.pdbx_description
1 polymer ?
#
loop_
_entity_poly.entity_id
_entity_poly.type
_entity_poly.pdbx_seq_one_letter_code
_entity_poly.pdbx_strand_id
1 'polypeptide(L)'
;MTMTTTVLMQVNQMMLWIILFIGVNIFTFILWLCLLLLAQIKRTNIEQPVLIVTAHPDDECMFFAPTILKLVNSGYNVDLLCFTTGNYGGVGHERKRELDVAVKKLGIRRSTIIDSDTFEDDPSSFWPTEELIDIVCQTCHKFRSRSVIIMFIWFNSIQYEHFIYLA
;
A
#
# COMPACT_ATOMS: atom_id res chain seq x y z
N MET A 1 -46.60 50.11 -4.32
CA MET A 1 -46.00 49.47 -5.52
C MET A 1 -44.48 49.29 -5.40
N THR A 2 -43.77 50.09 -4.58
CA THR A 2 -42.31 50.03 -4.38
C THR A 2 -41.83 48.96 -3.38
N MET A 3 -42.63 48.63 -2.36
CA MET A 3 -42.27 47.61 -1.35
C MET A 3 -42.29 46.18 -1.90
N THR A 4 -43.12 45.91 -2.90
CA THR A 4 -43.20 44.58 -3.55
C THR A 4 -42.01 44.32 -4.48
N THR A 5 -41.48 45.37 -5.12
CA THR A 5 -40.32 45.25 -6.01
C THR A 5 -39.02 45.05 -5.25
N THR A 6 -38.85 45.67 -4.07
CA THR A 6 -37.65 45.49 -3.23
C THR A 6 -37.56 44.07 -2.67
N VAL A 7 -38.69 43.51 -2.20
CA VAL A 7 -38.76 42.12 -1.72
C VAL A 7 -38.45 41.13 -2.86
N LEU A 8 -39.01 41.35 -4.05
CA LEU A 8 -38.72 40.50 -5.21
C LEU A 8 -37.23 40.55 -5.62
N MET A 9 -36.61 41.74 -5.58
CA MET A 9 -35.18 41.89 -5.83
C MET A 9 -34.33 41.16 -4.78
N GLN A 10 -34.71 41.21 -3.50
CA GLN A 10 -34.02 40.49 -2.42
C GLN A 10 -34.11 38.97 -2.61
N VAL A 11 -35.29 38.44 -2.98
CA VAL A 11 -35.47 37.01 -3.26
C VAL A 11 -34.64 36.58 -4.47
N ASN A 12 -34.65 37.36 -5.56
CA ASN A 12 -33.83 37.08 -6.75
C ASN A 12 -32.34 37.07 -6.43
N GLN A 13 -31.87 38.02 -5.62
CA GLN A 13 -30.49 38.07 -5.16
C GLN A 13 -30.14 36.84 -4.30
N MET A 14 -31.03 36.44 -3.39
CA MET A 14 -30.86 35.24 -2.56
C MET A 14 -30.79 33.96 -3.40
N MET A 15 -31.67 33.81 -4.40
CA MET A 15 -31.62 32.67 -5.33
C MET A 15 -30.31 32.63 -6.12
N LEU A 16 -29.80 33.79 -6.54
CA LEU A 16 -28.50 33.88 -7.23
C LEU A 16 -27.36 33.35 -6.35
N TRP A 17 -27.33 33.74 -5.06
CA TRP A 17 -26.33 33.25 -4.12
C TRP A 17 -26.42 31.74 -3.89
N ILE A 18 -27.63 31.18 -3.82
CA ILE A 18 -27.85 29.74 -3.68
C ILE A 18 -27.32 28.99 -4.93
N ILE A 19 -27.65 29.48 -6.13
CA ILE A 19 -27.18 28.87 -7.38
C ILE A 19 -25.65 28.93 -7.48
N LEU A 20 -25.04 30.05 -7.11
CA LEU A 20 -23.58 30.19 -7.08
C LEU A 20 -22.94 29.24 -6.07
N PHE A 21 -23.51 29.12 -4.87
CA PHE A 21 -23.00 28.21 -3.84
C PHE A 21 -23.05 26.75 -4.32
N ILE A 22 -24.19 26.31 -4.87
CA ILE A 22 -24.33 24.95 -5.42
C ILE A 22 -23.36 24.75 -6.60
N GLY A 23 -23.26 25.72 -7.51
CA GLY A 23 -22.36 25.67 -8.66
C GLY A 23 -20.89 25.52 -8.27
N VAL A 24 -20.43 26.28 -7.27
CA VAL A 24 -19.06 26.16 -6.74
C VAL A 24 -18.82 24.79 -6.13
N ASN A 25 -19.75 24.25 -5.33
CA ASN A 25 -19.59 22.92 -4.72
C ASN A 25 -19.60 21.79 -5.76
N ILE A 26 -20.45 21.88 -6.79
CA ILE A 26 -20.45 20.92 -7.90
C ILE A 26 -19.13 21.01 -8.66
N PHE A 27 -18.65 22.21 -8.94
CA PHE A 27 -17.39 22.42 -9.64
C PHE A 27 -16.20 21.87 -8.84
N THR A 28 -16.11 22.14 -7.54
CA THR A 28 -15.03 21.61 -6.69
C THR A 28 -15.11 20.09 -6.57
N PHE A 29 -16.32 19.51 -6.46
CA PHE A 29 -16.51 18.07 -6.45
C PHE A 29 -16.08 17.41 -7.77
N ILE A 30 -16.48 17.97 -8.92
CA ILE A 30 -16.07 17.48 -10.25
C ILE A 30 -14.55 17.61 -10.41
N LEU A 31 -13.97 18.74 -10.01
CA LEU A 31 -12.53 18.94 -10.07
C LEU A 31 -11.80 17.91 -9.21
N TRP A 32 -12.25 17.69 -7.97
CA TRP A 32 -11.69 16.67 -7.07
C TRP A 32 -11.80 15.26 -7.67
N LEU A 33 -12.96 14.89 -8.22
CA LEU A 33 -13.16 13.60 -8.88
C LEU A 33 -12.25 13.45 -10.11
N CYS A 34 -12.14 14.48 -10.95
CA CYS A 34 -11.23 14.50 -12.09
C CYS A 34 -9.78 14.33 -11.65
N LEU A 35 -9.35 15.02 -10.60
CA LEU A 35 -8.00 14.86 -10.05
C LEU A 35 -7.75 13.45 -9.52
N LEU A 36 -8.74 12.83 -8.86
CA LEU A 36 -8.63 11.43 -8.44
C LEU A 36 -8.51 10.47 -9.62
N LEU A 37 -9.31 10.66 -10.66
CA LEU A 37 -9.24 9.83 -11.87
C LEU A 37 -7.90 10.02 -12.60
N LEU A 38 -7.39 11.25 -12.68
CA LEU A 38 -6.07 11.54 -13.26
C LEU A 38 -4.94 10.96 -12.42
N ALA A 39 -5.05 10.99 -11.08
CA ALA A 39 -4.07 10.37 -10.19
C ALA A 39 -4.00 8.84 -10.40
N GLN A 40 -5.15 8.19 -10.67
CA GLN A 40 -5.20 6.76 -11.00
C GLN A 40 -4.56 6.42 -12.36
N ILE A 41 -4.37 7.39 -13.26
CA ILE A 41 -3.72 7.17 -14.57
C ILE A 41 -2.19 7.04 -14.42
N LYS A 42 -1.60 7.51 -13.30
CA LYS A 42 -0.15 7.36 -13.05
C LYS A 42 0.17 5.89 -12.75
N ARG A 43 0.31 5.09 -13.81
CA ARG A 43 0.79 3.71 -13.72
C ARG A 43 2.26 3.74 -13.32
N THR A 44 2.57 3.27 -12.13
CA THR A 44 3.91 2.76 -11.85
C THR A 44 4.13 1.56 -12.75
N ASN A 45 5.25 1.55 -13.48
CA ASN A 45 5.59 0.41 -14.32
C ASN A 45 6.17 -0.67 -13.39
N ILE A 46 5.31 -1.60 -12.96
CA ILE A 46 5.74 -2.74 -12.15
C ILE A 46 6.36 -3.76 -13.10
N GLU A 47 7.64 -4.04 -12.91
CA GLU A 47 8.34 -5.09 -13.63
C GLU A 47 8.23 -6.42 -12.91
N GLN A 48 8.11 -7.50 -13.68
CA GLN A 48 8.06 -8.86 -13.14
C GLN A 48 9.45 -9.52 -13.14
N PRO A 49 9.71 -10.44 -12.19
CA PRO A 49 8.89 -10.80 -11.03
C PRO A 49 8.87 -9.73 -9.94
N VAL A 50 7.78 -9.69 -9.17
CA VAL A 50 7.56 -8.74 -8.06
C VAL A 50 7.89 -9.43 -6.74
N LEU A 51 8.71 -8.79 -5.91
CA LEU A 51 8.96 -9.20 -4.53
C LEU A 51 8.09 -8.37 -3.59
N ILE A 52 7.23 -9.03 -2.81
CA ILE A 52 6.58 -8.42 -1.66
C ILE A 52 7.46 -8.63 -0.44
N VAL A 53 7.68 -7.58 0.34
CA VAL A 53 8.46 -7.62 1.58
C VAL A 53 7.55 -7.29 2.76
N THR A 54 7.54 -8.19 3.74
CA THR A 54 6.71 -8.15 4.95
C THR A 54 7.58 -8.28 6.20
N ALA A 55 7.13 -7.75 7.33
CA ALA A 55 7.87 -7.84 8.57
C ALA A 55 7.52 -9.14 9.32
N HIS A 56 6.22 -9.45 9.41
CA HIS A 56 5.71 -10.59 10.16
C HIS A 56 4.78 -11.47 9.31
N PRO A 57 4.58 -12.74 9.72
CA PRO A 57 3.59 -13.60 9.09
C PRO A 57 2.17 -13.17 9.45
N ASP A 58 1.39 -12.76 8.46
CA ASP A 58 0.02 -12.18 8.49
C ASP A 58 -0.07 -10.87 7.69
N ASP A 59 1.02 -10.09 7.66
CA ASP A 59 1.12 -8.82 6.92
C ASP A 59 0.76 -9.01 5.43
N GLU A 60 1.11 -10.16 4.83
CA GLU A 60 0.81 -10.47 3.44
C GLU A 60 -0.70 -10.59 3.19
N CYS A 61 -1.44 -11.08 4.19
CA CYS A 61 -2.88 -11.21 4.12
C CYS A 61 -3.58 -9.91 4.54
N MET A 62 -3.11 -9.28 5.61
CA MET A 62 -3.75 -8.10 6.21
C MET A 62 -3.59 -6.85 5.34
N PHE A 63 -2.39 -6.62 4.80
CA PHE A 63 -2.08 -5.40 4.05
C PHE A 63 -1.95 -5.64 2.55
N PHE A 64 -1.40 -6.79 2.16
CA PHE A 64 -1.05 -7.03 0.76
C PHE A 64 -1.99 -7.95 -0.02
N ALA A 65 -2.99 -8.60 0.59
CA ALA A 65 -3.84 -9.54 -0.13
C ALA A 65 -4.51 -8.93 -1.38
N PRO A 66 -5.09 -7.71 -1.34
CA PRO A 66 -5.66 -7.09 -2.53
C PRO A 66 -4.62 -6.88 -3.64
N THR A 67 -3.42 -6.45 -3.28
CA THR A 67 -2.31 -6.19 -4.22
C THR A 67 -1.77 -7.49 -4.81
N ILE A 68 -1.49 -8.49 -3.99
CA ILE A 68 -0.98 -9.79 -4.41
C ILE A 68 -1.97 -10.46 -5.36
N LEU A 69 -3.25 -10.54 -4.96
CA LEU A 69 -4.29 -11.13 -5.79
C LEU A 69 -4.45 -10.37 -7.11
N LYS A 70 -4.38 -9.03 -7.10
CA LYS A 70 -4.45 -8.24 -8.33
C LYS A 70 -3.28 -8.55 -9.28
N LEU A 71 -2.06 -8.64 -8.76
CA LEU A 71 -0.86 -8.97 -9.54
C LEU A 71 -0.92 -10.39 -10.10
N VAL A 72 -1.20 -11.38 -9.24
CA VAL A 72 -1.31 -12.79 -9.63
C VAL A 72 -2.41 -12.99 -10.68
N ASN A 73 -3.60 -12.42 -10.47
CA ASN A 73 -4.69 -12.50 -11.45
C ASN A 73 -4.40 -11.76 -12.76
N SER A 74 -3.43 -10.83 -12.75
CA SER A 74 -2.93 -10.15 -13.95
C SER A 74 -1.76 -10.90 -14.61
N GLY A 75 -1.42 -12.10 -14.13
CA GLY A 75 -0.37 -12.96 -14.69
C GLY A 75 1.05 -12.64 -14.21
N TYR A 76 1.21 -11.81 -13.18
CA TYR A 76 2.54 -11.50 -12.64
C TYR A 76 3.06 -12.64 -11.77
N ASN A 77 4.35 -12.89 -11.87
CA ASN A 77 5.06 -13.70 -10.89
C ASN A 77 5.28 -12.89 -9.62
N VAL A 78 4.65 -13.29 -8.52
CA VAL A 78 4.80 -12.66 -7.19
C VAL A 78 5.56 -13.61 -6.27
N ASP A 79 6.62 -13.11 -5.65
CA ASP A 79 7.40 -13.79 -4.61
C ASP A 79 7.28 -13.01 -3.27
N LEU A 80 7.56 -13.67 -2.14
CA LEU A 80 7.44 -13.08 -0.80
C LEU A 80 8.75 -13.22 0.01
N LEU A 81 9.14 -12.15 0.68
CA LEU A 81 10.13 -12.13 1.76
C LEU A 81 9.45 -11.69 3.05
N CYS A 82 9.61 -12.47 4.12
CA CYS A 82 9.14 -12.14 5.47
C CYS A 82 10.35 -12.08 6.42
N PHE A 83 10.50 -11.01 7.20
CA PHE A 83 11.72 -10.76 7.98
C PHE A 83 11.79 -11.45 9.34
N THR A 84 10.67 -11.91 9.88
CA THR A 84 10.64 -12.62 11.16
C THR A 84 9.67 -13.79 11.11
N THR A 85 9.77 -14.67 12.10
CA THR A 85 8.76 -15.71 12.35
C THR A 85 7.54 -15.21 13.11
N GLY A 86 7.50 -13.94 13.51
CA GLY A 86 6.39 -13.42 14.30
C GLY A 86 6.34 -13.99 15.72
N ASN A 87 7.51 -14.24 16.33
CA ASN A 87 7.62 -15.00 17.58
C ASN A 87 7.48 -14.18 18.88
N TYR A 88 6.98 -12.94 18.83
CA TYR A 88 6.79 -12.12 20.05
C TYR A 88 6.02 -12.86 21.16
N GLY A 89 4.97 -13.60 20.78
CA GLY A 89 4.14 -14.39 21.69
C GLY A 89 4.59 -15.84 21.92
N GLY A 90 5.78 -16.24 21.43
CA GLY A 90 6.26 -17.62 21.51
C GLY A 90 5.56 -18.61 20.56
N VAL A 91 4.84 -18.10 19.55
CA VAL A 91 4.03 -18.87 18.59
C VAL A 91 4.54 -18.77 17.14
N GLY A 92 5.81 -18.43 16.95
CA GLY A 92 6.37 -18.19 15.61
C GLY A 92 6.37 -19.43 14.72
N HIS A 93 6.43 -20.63 15.32
CA HIS A 93 6.36 -21.87 14.57
C HIS A 93 4.96 -22.14 13.98
N GLU A 94 3.90 -21.85 14.73
CA GLU A 94 2.51 -21.86 14.24
C GLU A 94 2.32 -20.84 13.13
N ARG A 95 2.76 -19.59 13.35
CA ARG A 95 2.64 -18.49 12.38
C ARG A 95 3.38 -18.77 11.07
N LYS A 96 4.54 -19.43 11.12
CA LYS A 96 5.25 -19.90 9.92
C LYS A 96 4.42 -20.91 9.11
N ARG A 97 3.72 -21.83 9.78
CA ARG A 97 2.82 -22.78 9.10
C ARG A 97 1.62 -22.08 8.49
N GLU A 98 1.07 -21.08 9.17
CA GLU A 98 -0.02 -20.26 8.65
C GLU A 98 0.43 -19.49 7.40
N LEU A 99 1.64 -18.93 7.41
CA LEU A 99 2.23 -18.27 6.25
C LEU A 99 2.38 -19.22 5.05
N ASP A 100 2.89 -20.43 5.27
CA ASP A 100 3.03 -21.43 4.20
C ASP A 100 1.67 -21.77 3.54
N VAL A 101 0.58 -21.73 4.33
CA VAL A 101 -0.78 -21.91 3.81
C VAL A 101 -1.25 -20.65 3.07
N ALA A 102 -1.01 -19.46 3.63
CA ALA A 102 -1.37 -18.18 3.04
C ALA A 102 -0.69 -17.97 1.67
N VAL A 103 0.61 -18.23 1.57
CA VAL A 103 1.41 -18.18 0.33
C VAL A 103 0.76 -18.99 -0.79
N LYS A 104 0.33 -20.22 -0.48
CA LYS A 104 -0.35 -21.09 -1.45
C LYS A 104 -1.71 -20.54 -1.86
N LYS A 105 -2.51 -20.05 -0.91
CA LYS A 105 -3.84 -19.49 -1.18
C LYS A 105 -3.78 -18.20 -2.00
N LEU A 106 -2.76 -17.39 -1.79
CA LEU A 106 -2.54 -16.13 -2.50
C LEU A 106 -1.92 -16.32 -3.90
N GLY A 107 -1.49 -17.53 -4.25
CA GLY A 107 -0.82 -17.82 -5.53
C GLY A 107 0.60 -17.26 -5.62
N ILE A 108 1.26 -17.07 -4.47
CA ILE A 108 2.66 -16.64 -4.42
C ILE A 108 3.55 -17.79 -4.91
N ARG A 109 4.48 -17.47 -5.81
CA ARG A 109 5.34 -18.44 -6.50
C ARG A 109 6.44 -18.99 -5.60
N ARG A 110 7.13 -18.13 -4.86
CA ARG A 110 8.16 -18.50 -3.88
C ARG A 110 8.08 -17.61 -2.66
N SER A 111 8.44 -18.16 -1.51
CA SER A 111 8.57 -17.42 -0.27
C SER A 111 9.89 -17.74 0.43
N THR A 112 10.38 -16.80 1.23
CA THR A 112 11.41 -17.03 2.23
C THR A 112 11.06 -16.23 3.48
N ILE A 113 11.28 -16.86 4.63
CA ILE A 113 11.17 -16.25 5.94
C ILE A 113 12.56 -16.20 6.56
N ILE A 114 12.91 -15.07 7.15
CA ILE A 114 14.15 -14.91 7.90
C ILE A 114 13.87 -15.34 9.34
N ASP A 115 14.70 -16.24 9.82
CA ASP A 115 14.66 -16.81 11.16
C ASP A 115 16.03 -16.52 11.77
N SER A 116 16.21 -15.28 12.22
CA SER A 116 17.47 -14.74 12.73
C SER A 116 17.20 -13.94 13.98
N ASP A 117 18.07 -14.09 14.98
CA ASP A 117 18.04 -13.31 16.22
C ASP A 117 18.31 -11.81 15.97
N THR A 118 18.82 -11.43 14.79
CA THR A 118 19.02 -10.03 14.40
C THR A 118 17.69 -9.26 14.29
N PHE A 119 16.63 -9.92 13.85
CA PHE A 119 15.34 -9.30 13.54
C PHE A 119 14.31 -9.76 14.56
N GLU A 120 14.37 -9.16 15.75
CA GLU A 120 13.38 -9.45 16.79
C GLU A 120 12.01 -8.89 16.40
N ASP A 121 10.98 -9.71 16.57
CA ASP A 121 9.58 -9.31 16.53
C ASP A 121 9.23 -8.68 17.88
N ASP A 122 9.69 -7.45 18.12
CA ASP A 122 9.35 -6.66 19.31
C ASP A 122 9.14 -5.19 18.90
N PRO A 123 8.03 -4.53 19.31
CA PRO A 123 7.75 -3.13 18.98
C PRO A 123 8.80 -2.11 19.46
N SER A 124 9.67 -2.49 20.39
CA SER A 124 10.76 -1.67 20.93
C SER A 124 12.13 -1.98 20.30
N SER A 125 12.22 -3.02 19.47
CA SER A 125 13.46 -3.42 18.81
C SER A 125 13.70 -2.63 17.52
N PHE A 126 14.99 -2.37 17.24
CA PHE A 126 15.42 -1.64 16.05
C PHE A 126 16.22 -2.57 15.14
N TRP A 127 15.81 -2.68 13.88
CA TRP A 127 16.51 -3.52 12.92
C TRP A 127 17.65 -2.76 12.22
N PRO A 128 18.83 -3.38 12.06
CA PRO A 128 19.94 -2.77 11.34
C PRO A 128 19.58 -2.57 9.86
N THR A 129 19.51 -1.31 9.42
CA THR A 129 19.08 -0.95 8.06
C THR A 129 19.98 -1.56 6.98
N GLU A 130 21.30 -1.61 7.20
CA GLU A 130 22.26 -2.14 6.23
C GLU A 130 22.04 -3.64 5.98
N GLU A 131 21.96 -4.45 7.04
CA GLU A 131 21.75 -5.90 6.93
C GLU A 131 20.39 -6.22 6.32
N LEU A 132 19.38 -5.43 6.65
CA LEU A 132 18.07 -5.53 6.03
C LEU A 132 18.18 -5.32 4.52
N ILE A 133 18.76 -4.21 4.07
CA ILE A 133 18.93 -3.91 2.64
C ILE A 133 19.67 -5.04 1.95
N ASP A 134 20.73 -5.57 2.58
CA ASP A 134 21.49 -6.69 2.04
C ASP A 134 20.63 -7.94 1.86
N ILE A 135 19.79 -8.29 2.83
CA ILE A 135 18.87 -9.44 2.73
C ILE A 135 17.85 -9.24 1.62
N VAL A 136 17.29 -8.03 1.47
CA VAL A 136 16.36 -7.73 0.37
C VAL A 136 17.08 -7.86 -0.98
N CYS A 137 18.26 -7.26 -1.12
CA CYS A 137 19.06 -7.33 -2.34
C CYS A 137 19.43 -8.77 -2.70
N GLN A 138 19.91 -9.55 -1.73
CA GLN A 138 20.21 -10.98 -1.90
C GLN A 138 18.97 -11.76 -2.33
N THR A 139 17.82 -11.48 -1.72
CA THR A 139 16.55 -12.12 -2.07
C THR A 139 16.10 -11.72 -3.48
N CYS A 140 16.21 -10.46 -3.85
CA CYS A 140 15.96 -9.96 -5.21
C CYS A 140 16.85 -10.68 -6.23
N HIS A 141 18.13 -10.86 -5.93
CA HIS A 141 19.05 -11.59 -6.81
C HIS A 141 18.68 -13.08 -6.93
N LYS A 142 18.44 -13.75 -5.78
CA LYS A 142 18.03 -15.15 -5.69
C LYS A 142 16.73 -15.40 -6.45
N PHE A 143 15.77 -14.49 -6.34
CA PHE A 143 14.46 -14.59 -6.98
C PHE A 143 14.40 -13.92 -8.35
N ARG A 144 15.45 -13.22 -8.77
CA ARG A 144 15.48 -12.40 -10.00
C ARG A 144 14.35 -11.37 -10.04
N SER A 145 13.94 -10.85 -8.89
CA SER A 145 12.87 -9.87 -8.77
C SER A 145 13.31 -8.53 -9.38
N ARG A 146 12.40 -7.87 -10.10
CA ARG A 146 12.65 -6.59 -10.78
C ARG A 146 11.92 -5.42 -10.16
N SER A 147 10.89 -5.69 -9.38
CA SER A 147 10.20 -4.68 -8.58
C SER A 147 10.04 -5.19 -7.16
N VAL A 148 10.16 -4.27 -6.21
CA VAL A 148 9.96 -4.56 -4.79
C VAL A 148 8.83 -3.69 -4.28
N ILE A 149 7.88 -4.32 -3.60
CA ILE A 149 6.79 -3.66 -2.90
C ILE A 149 6.98 -3.95 -1.41
N ILE A 150 7.03 -2.89 -0.61
CA ILE A 150 7.29 -2.96 0.82
C ILE A 150 6.39 -1.98 1.57
N MET A 151 5.99 -2.34 2.80
CA MET A 151 5.19 -1.47 3.67
C MET A 151 6.11 -0.65 4.58
N PHE A 152 5.79 0.62 4.77
CA PHE A 152 6.63 1.61 5.45
C PHE A 152 6.84 1.43 6.95
N ILE A 153 6.11 0.54 7.64
CA ILE A 153 5.95 0.60 9.11
C ILE A 153 7.28 0.49 9.89
N TRP A 154 8.36 -0.03 9.29
CA TRP A 154 9.69 -0.09 9.91
C TRP A 154 10.83 0.55 9.10
N PHE A 155 10.53 1.15 7.94
CA PHE A 155 11.53 1.66 6.99
C PHE A 155 11.57 3.19 6.95
N ASN A 156 11.94 3.82 8.06
CA ASN A 156 12.07 5.28 8.11
C ASN A 156 13.29 5.82 7.33
N SER A 157 14.20 4.96 6.83
CA SER A 157 15.52 5.38 6.32
C SER A 157 15.88 4.93 4.89
N ILE A 158 15.04 4.16 4.19
CA ILE A 158 15.37 3.70 2.83
C ILE A 158 14.87 4.73 1.82
N GLN A 159 15.79 5.47 1.19
CA GLN A 159 15.56 6.23 -0.05
C GLN A 159 16.27 5.50 -1.19
N TYR A 160 15.63 4.50 -1.79
CA TYR A 160 16.18 3.80 -2.96
C TYR A 160 15.16 3.82 -4.10
N GLU A 161 15.62 4.21 -5.29
CA GLU A 161 14.78 4.46 -6.48
C GLU A 161 14.03 3.23 -7.03
N HIS A 162 14.35 2.03 -6.53
CA HIS A 162 13.77 0.76 -6.99
C HIS A 162 12.63 0.22 -6.12
N PHE A 163 12.31 0.88 -5.00
CA PHE A 163 11.22 0.45 -4.12
C PHE A 163 9.93 1.18 -4.48
N ILE A 164 8.89 0.39 -4.75
CA ILE A 164 7.52 0.92 -4.84
C ILE A 164 6.95 0.87 -3.44
N TYR A 165 6.92 2.04 -2.81
CA TYR A 165 6.26 2.20 -1.55
C TYR A 165 4.76 2.33 -1.77
N LEU A 166 3.98 1.44 -1.16
CA LEU A 166 2.54 1.62 -1.04
C LEU A 166 2.28 2.36 0.27
N ALA A 167 1.68 3.55 0.15
CA ALA A 167 1.21 4.37 1.27
C ALA A 167 -0.12 3.86 1.79
#